data_AF-A0A6B3LPX5-F1
#
_entry.id   AF-A0A6B3LPX5-F1
#
_cell.length_a   1.000
_cell.length_b   1.000
_cell.length_c   1.000
_cell.angle_alpha   90.00
_cell.angle_beta   90.00
_cell.angle_gamma   90.00
#
_symmetry.space_group_name_H-M   'P 1'
#
loop_
_entity.id
_entity.type
_entity.pdbx_description
1 polymer ?
#
loop_
_entity_poly.entity_id
_entity_poly.type
_entity_poly.pdbx_seq_one_letter_code
_entity_poly.pdbx_strand_id
1 'polypeptide(L)'
;MKLKKLYLTLIVLLCFYASAFTAKQDAEPDYFVFGLLYGKCKSGECITVYKLENKSLFQYKEETAYYPPFNTFHNGDYIELSRDKYQQVSTVTAKIPQQLLQSQSGKIGTFTDVKQDKLYFEYSDNGVKKFWVINSNK
;
A
#
# COMPACT_ATOMS: atom_id res chain seq x y z
N MET A 1 13.19 -54.42 16.57
CA MET A 1 14.27 -53.41 16.40
C MET A 1 14.28 -52.71 15.02
N LYS A 2 13.77 -53.33 13.94
CA LYS A 2 13.77 -52.75 12.57
C LYS A 2 12.73 -51.62 12.37
N LEU A 3 11.56 -51.69 13.02
CA LEU A 3 10.48 -50.70 12.88
C LEU A 3 10.82 -49.32 13.49
N LYS A 4 11.54 -49.28 14.62
CA LYS A 4 12.02 -48.04 15.26
C LYS A 4 13.07 -47.31 14.39
N LYS A 5 13.93 -48.08 13.69
CA LYS A 5 14.92 -47.51 12.75
C LYS A 5 14.25 -46.94 11.50
N LEU A 6 13.24 -47.63 10.97
CA LEU A 6 12.45 -47.15 9.83
C LEU A 6 11.72 -45.84 10.13
N TYR A 7 11.10 -45.72 11.31
CA TYR A 7 10.41 -44.50 11.75
C TYR A 7 11.38 -43.31 11.90
N LEU A 8 12.57 -43.56 12.46
CA LEU A 8 13.60 -42.53 12.59
C LEU A 8 14.10 -42.05 11.22
N THR A 9 14.21 -42.95 10.25
CA THR A 9 14.67 -42.61 8.90
C THR A 9 13.61 -41.78 8.16
N LEU A 10 12.32 -42.12 8.35
CA LEU A 10 11.20 -41.37 7.77
C LEU A 10 11.10 -39.95 8.34
N ILE A 11 11.29 -39.78 9.65
CA ILE A 11 11.27 -38.45 10.31
C ILE A 11 12.44 -37.58 9.83
N VAL A 12 13.65 -38.14 9.70
CA VAL A 12 14.81 -37.39 9.20
C VAL A 12 14.58 -36.95 7.74
N LEU A 13 14.01 -37.82 6.89
CA LEU A 13 13.61 -37.47 5.53
C LEU A 13 12.57 -36.35 5.50
N LEU A 14 11.56 -36.41 6.38
CA LEU A 14 10.52 -35.38 6.47
C LEU A 14 11.09 -34.02 6.91
N CYS A 15 12.03 -34.02 7.85
CA CYS A 15 12.73 -32.81 8.31
C CYS A 15 13.66 -32.22 7.23
N PHE A 16 14.28 -33.06 6.39
CA PHE A 16 15.08 -32.61 5.24
C PHE A 16 14.22 -31.99 4.13
N TYR A 17 12.99 -32.49 3.92
CA TYR A 17 12.06 -31.89 2.97
C TYR A 17 11.46 -30.57 3.48
N ALA A 18 11.22 -30.44 4.79
CA ALA A 18 10.66 -29.23 5.38
C ALA A 18 11.64 -28.03 5.31
N SER A 19 12.95 -28.25 5.37
CA SER A 19 13.95 -27.16 5.29
C SER A 19 14.18 -26.63 3.88
N ALA A 20 13.79 -27.37 2.84
CA ALA A 20 13.87 -26.92 1.44
C ALA A 20 12.71 -26.00 1.04
N PHE A 21 11.65 -25.89 1.86
CA PHE A 21 10.51 -25.00 1.61
C PHE A 21 10.66 -23.68 2.38
N THR A 22 11.79 -22.99 2.21
CA THR A 22 11.83 -21.56 2.49
C THR A 22 11.30 -20.86 1.26
N ALA A 23 9.99 -20.57 1.26
CA ALA A 23 9.39 -19.68 0.28
C ALA A 23 10.15 -18.35 0.38
N LYS A 24 10.98 -18.06 -0.64
CA LYS A 24 11.61 -16.75 -0.79
C LYS A 24 10.47 -15.79 -1.07
N GLN A 25 9.97 -15.14 -0.04
CA GLN A 25 9.00 -14.07 -0.18
C GLN A 25 9.74 -12.95 -0.90
N ASP A 26 9.48 -12.79 -2.19
CA ASP A 26 10.03 -11.68 -2.95
C ASP A 26 9.62 -10.38 -2.24
N ALA A 27 10.58 -9.47 -2.11
CA ALA A 27 10.29 -8.16 -1.55
C ALA A 27 9.22 -7.49 -2.42
N GLU A 28 8.14 -7.02 -1.80
CA GLU A 28 7.17 -6.19 -2.50
C GLU A 28 7.89 -4.98 -3.10
N PRO A 29 7.60 -4.60 -4.35
CA PRO A 29 8.24 -3.45 -4.96
C PRO A 29 7.92 -2.17 -4.19
N ASP A 30 8.87 -1.23 -4.23
CA ASP A 30 8.66 0.10 -3.67
C ASP A 30 7.56 0.83 -4.45
N TYR A 31 6.72 1.54 -3.71
CA TYR A 31 5.59 2.25 -4.29
C TYR A 31 5.26 3.52 -3.52
N PHE A 32 4.55 4.41 -4.20
CA PHE A 32 3.96 5.59 -3.59
C PHE A 32 2.51 5.74 -4.04
N VAL A 33 1.60 5.78 -3.08
CA VAL A 33 0.17 6.01 -3.32
C VAL A 33 -0.16 7.43 -2.84
N PHE A 34 -0.94 8.16 -3.62
CA PHE A 34 -1.39 9.49 -3.25
C PHE A 34 -2.77 9.79 -3.81
N GLY A 35 -3.54 10.62 -3.11
CA GLY A 35 -4.88 10.92 -3.58
C GLY A 35 -5.66 11.90 -2.72
N LEU A 36 -6.89 12.12 -3.15
CA LEU A 36 -7.88 12.94 -2.49
C LEU A 36 -9.04 12.06 -2.04
N LEU A 37 -9.43 12.24 -0.79
CA LEU A 37 -10.67 11.74 -0.23
C LEU A 37 -11.60 12.94 -0.16
N TYR A 38 -12.67 12.94 -0.93
CA TYR A 38 -13.59 14.06 -0.89
C TYR A 38 -14.37 14.02 0.43
N GLY A 39 -14.72 15.18 0.99
CA GLY A 39 -15.61 15.22 2.15
C GLY A 39 -17.06 14.89 1.77
N LYS A 40 -17.38 14.98 0.47
CA LYS A 40 -18.60 14.49 -0.15
C LYS A 40 -18.26 13.94 -1.52
N CYS A 41 -18.83 12.80 -1.89
CA CYS A 41 -18.60 12.22 -3.20
C CYS A 41 -19.00 13.21 -4.29
N LYS A 42 -18.08 13.45 -5.23
CA LYS A 42 -18.21 14.42 -6.31
C LYS A 42 -18.50 13.65 -7.59
N SER A 43 -19.66 13.89 -8.19
CA SER A 43 -20.09 13.19 -9.41
C SER A 43 -20.13 11.65 -9.28
N GLY A 44 -20.36 11.14 -8.06
CA GLY A 44 -20.36 9.70 -7.78
C GLY A 44 -19.01 9.13 -7.35
N GLU A 45 -17.92 9.89 -7.50
CA GLU A 45 -16.57 9.50 -7.06
C GLU A 45 -16.33 10.03 -5.64
N CYS A 46 -16.07 9.15 -4.69
CA CYS A 46 -15.76 9.53 -3.31
C CYS A 46 -14.26 9.71 -3.11
N ILE A 47 -13.45 9.05 -3.94
CA ILE A 47 -11.99 9.08 -3.81
C ILE A 47 -11.31 9.13 -5.17
N THR A 48 -10.15 9.76 -5.22
CA THR A 48 -9.28 9.73 -6.39
C THR A 48 -7.87 9.44 -5.91
N VAL A 49 -7.42 8.21 -6.15
CA VAL A 49 -6.14 7.71 -5.65
C VAL A 49 -5.32 7.19 -6.83
N TYR A 50 -4.03 7.48 -6.78
CA TYR A 50 -3.05 7.07 -7.77
C TYR A 50 -1.91 6.31 -7.10
N LYS A 51 -1.32 5.36 -7.82
CA LYS A 51 -0.17 4.58 -7.39
C LYS A 51 0.97 4.76 -8.38
N LEU A 52 2.16 5.07 -7.88
CA LEU A 52 3.42 5.03 -8.61
C LEU A 52 4.18 3.77 -8.19
N GLU A 53 4.52 2.94 -9.16
CA GLU A 53 5.26 1.69 -8.96
C GLU A 53 5.96 1.33 -10.27
N ASN A 54 7.20 0.84 -10.22
CA ASN A 54 7.93 0.33 -11.38
C ASN A 54 7.95 1.27 -12.61
N LYS A 55 8.05 2.58 -12.39
CA LYS A 55 8.00 3.64 -13.44
C LYS A 55 6.68 3.70 -14.22
N SER A 56 5.60 3.20 -13.63
CA SER A 56 4.23 3.33 -14.13
C SER A 56 3.39 4.13 -13.14
N LEU A 57 2.30 4.70 -13.66
CA LEU A 57 1.27 5.38 -12.89
C LEU A 57 -0.02 4.58 -13.05
N PHE A 58 -0.68 4.32 -11.95
CA PHE A 58 -1.98 3.66 -11.95
C PHE A 58 -3.00 4.53 -11.25
N GLN A 59 -4.26 4.44 -11.67
CA GLN A 59 -5.41 5.04 -11.00
C GLN A 59 -6.23 3.95 -10.35
N TYR A 60 -6.60 4.16 -9.10
CA TYR A 60 -7.54 3.29 -8.40
C TYR A 60 -8.90 3.29 -9.12
N LYS A 61 -9.45 2.10 -9.32
CA LYS A 61 -10.80 1.91 -9.88
C LYS A 61 -11.79 1.87 -8.72
N GLU A 62 -12.51 2.98 -8.52
CA GLU A 62 -13.55 3.02 -7.50
C GLU A 62 -14.73 2.12 -7.90
N GLU A 63 -14.90 1.02 -7.18
CA GLU A 63 -15.96 0.04 -7.48
C GLU A 63 -17.27 0.30 -6.72
N THR A 64 -17.24 1.14 -5.68
CA THR A 64 -18.41 1.40 -4.82
C THR A 64 -18.47 2.85 -4.42
N ALA A 65 -19.67 3.40 -4.23
CA ALA A 65 -19.90 4.77 -3.75
C ALA A 65 -19.65 4.95 -2.23
N TYR A 66 -18.78 4.13 -1.65
CA TYR A 66 -18.43 4.15 -0.23
C TYR A 66 -16.94 4.40 -0.06
N TYR A 67 -16.58 5.18 0.96
CA TYR A 67 -15.19 5.36 1.35
C TYR A 67 -14.62 4.03 1.86
N PRO A 68 -13.54 3.50 1.27
CA PRO A 68 -12.86 2.34 1.84
C PRO A 68 -12.25 2.72 3.21
N PRO A 69 -11.95 1.73 4.05
CA PRO A 69 -11.32 1.97 5.35
C PRO A 69 -9.91 2.55 5.17
N PHE A 70 -9.72 3.82 5.56
CA PHE A 70 -8.42 4.55 5.50
C PHE A 70 -7.66 4.56 6.83
N ASN A 71 -7.95 3.60 7.71
CA ASN A 71 -7.16 3.31 8.90
C ASN A 71 -6.17 2.16 8.67
N THR A 72 -6.13 1.62 7.45
CA THR A 72 -5.22 0.57 7.01
C THR A 72 -4.60 0.97 5.68
N PHE A 73 -3.66 0.15 5.19
CA PHE A 73 -3.15 0.31 3.84
C PHE A 73 -4.27 0.17 2.82
N HIS A 74 -4.27 1.01 1.79
CA HIS A 74 -5.26 0.99 0.74
C HIS A 74 -5.04 -0.25 -0.14
N ASN A 75 -6.14 -0.92 -0.44
CA ASN A 75 -6.16 -2.10 -1.29
C ASN A 75 -7.30 -1.96 -2.30
N GLY A 76 -7.07 -2.49 -3.49
CA GLY A 76 -8.07 -2.71 -4.52
C GLY A 76 -7.49 -2.60 -5.92
N ASP A 77 -8.37 -2.52 -6.91
CA ASP A 77 -7.98 -2.64 -8.30
C ASP A 77 -7.46 -1.32 -8.88
N TYR A 78 -6.46 -1.45 -9.74
CA TYR A 78 -5.77 -0.33 -10.37
C TYR A 78 -5.76 -0.48 -11.88
N ILE A 79 -5.92 0.64 -12.57
CA ILE A 79 -5.82 0.73 -14.03
C ILE A 79 -4.57 1.53 -14.35
N GLU A 80 -3.68 0.97 -15.18
CA GLU A 80 -2.49 1.69 -15.64
C GLU A 80 -2.89 2.89 -16.51
N LEU A 81 -2.25 4.02 -16.24
CA LEU A 81 -2.42 5.27 -16.97
C LEU A 81 -1.29 5.45 -18.00
N SER A 82 -1.52 6.36 -18.96
CA SER A 82 -0.56 6.63 -20.02
C SER A 82 0.79 7.15 -19.50
N ARG A 83 1.82 6.92 -20.31
CA ARG A 83 3.19 7.40 -20.03
C ARG A 83 3.27 8.91 -19.81
N ASP A 84 2.50 9.68 -20.56
CA ASP A 84 2.46 11.15 -20.45
C ASP A 84 1.92 11.59 -19.09
N LYS A 85 0.91 10.90 -18.54
CA LYS A 85 0.41 11.17 -17.19
C LYS A 85 1.45 10.81 -16.14
N TYR A 86 2.14 9.67 -16.29
CA TYR A 86 3.24 9.29 -15.40
C TYR A 86 4.34 10.36 -15.35
N GLN A 87 4.77 10.89 -16.49
CA GLN A 87 5.83 11.91 -16.55
C GLN A 87 5.47 13.19 -15.79
N GLN A 88 4.19 13.55 -15.69
CA GLN A 88 3.75 14.73 -14.93
C GLN A 88 3.96 14.57 -13.42
N VAL A 89 3.97 13.34 -12.91
CA VAL A 89 4.00 13.05 -11.46
C VAL A 89 5.21 12.22 -11.02
N SER A 90 6.09 11.82 -11.94
CA SER A 90 7.21 10.91 -11.67
C SER A 90 8.23 11.45 -10.65
N THR A 91 8.22 12.76 -10.39
CA THR A 91 9.12 13.43 -9.45
C THR A 91 8.47 13.71 -8.09
N VAL A 92 7.20 13.36 -7.89
CA VAL A 92 6.46 13.73 -6.67
C VAL A 92 7.04 13.07 -5.41
N THR A 93 7.58 11.85 -5.55
CA THR A 93 8.21 11.10 -4.44
C THR A 93 9.41 11.82 -3.87
N ALA A 94 10.19 12.52 -4.71
CA ALA A 94 11.33 13.33 -4.27
C ALA A 94 10.93 14.62 -3.52
N LYS A 95 9.64 14.98 -3.53
CA LYS A 95 9.10 16.17 -2.86
C LYS A 95 8.39 15.86 -1.55
N ILE A 96 8.38 14.60 -1.11
CA ILE A 96 7.76 14.22 0.17
C ILE A 96 8.59 14.82 1.32
N PRO A 97 7.98 15.58 2.24
CA PRO A 97 8.71 16.15 3.37
C PRO A 97 9.35 15.06 4.24
N GLN A 98 10.63 15.23 4.59
CA GLN A 98 11.34 14.29 5.45
C GLN A 98 10.66 14.14 6.82
N GLN A 99 10.05 15.22 7.32
CA GLN A 99 9.29 15.21 8.58
C GLN A 99 8.09 14.27 8.49
N LEU A 100 7.42 14.20 7.33
CA LEU A 100 6.32 13.26 7.13
C LEU A 100 6.86 11.82 7.15
N LEU A 101 7.95 11.54 6.41
CA LEU A 101 8.60 10.23 6.38
C LEU A 101 9.08 9.76 7.76
N GLN A 102 9.47 10.68 8.64
CA GLN A 102 9.88 10.39 10.01
C GLN A 102 8.71 10.23 10.99
N SER A 103 7.53 10.74 10.64
CA SER A 103 6.34 10.63 11.48
C SER A 103 5.78 9.21 11.54
N GLN A 104 4.92 8.97 12.54
CA GLN A 104 4.15 7.72 12.62
C GLN A 104 3.05 7.72 11.57
N SER A 105 2.72 6.53 11.07
CA SER A 105 1.58 6.33 10.18
C SER A 105 0.27 6.72 10.88
N GLY A 106 -0.70 7.21 10.12
CA GLY A 106 -2.05 7.45 10.59
C GLY A 106 -2.59 8.84 10.25
N LYS A 107 -3.39 9.39 11.16
CA LYS A 107 -4.14 10.64 10.94
C LYS A 107 -3.30 11.85 11.35
N ILE A 108 -3.21 12.85 10.46
CA ILE A 108 -2.56 14.14 10.73
C ILE A 108 -3.62 15.26 10.63
N GLY A 109 -3.71 16.07 11.68
CA GLY A 109 -4.67 17.17 11.79
C GLY A 109 -5.97 16.77 12.50
N THR A 110 -6.95 17.67 12.43
CA THR A 110 -8.22 17.54 13.15
C THR A 110 -9.30 17.00 12.23
N PHE A 111 -10.06 15.98 12.66
CA PHE A 111 -11.08 15.31 11.83
C PHE A 111 -12.50 15.58 12.34
N THR A 112 -12.78 16.83 12.72
CA THR A 112 -14.08 17.23 13.30
C THR A 112 -15.17 17.43 12.25
N ASP A 113 -14.81 17.67 10.99
CA ASP A 113 -15.77 17.86 9.90
C ASP A 113 -15.64 16.74 8.85
N VAL A 114 -16.73 16.01 8.70
CA VAL A 114 -16.86 14.92 7.71
C VAL A 114 -16.95 15.45 6.29
N LYS A 115 -17.34 16.72 6.09
CA LYS A 115 -17.48 17.36 4.77
C LYS A 115 -16.18 17.93 4.22
N GLN A 116 -15.09 17.86 4.99
CA GLN A 116 -13.79 18.33 4.54
C GLN A 116 -13.03 17.25 3.78
N ASP A 117 -12.46 17.68 2.65
CA ASP A 117 -11.54 16.89 1.86
C ASP A 117 -10.29 16.51 2.69
N LYS A 118 -9.68 15.41 2.31
CA LYS A 118 -8.51 14.85 3.00
C LYS A 118 -7.52 14.39 1.94
N LEU A 119 -6.24 14.57 2.23
CA LEU A 119 -5.18 14.00 1.43
C LEU A 119 -4.87 12.61 1.94
N TYR A 120 -4.63 11.69 1.02
CA TYR A 120 -4.17 10.35 1.32
C TYR A 120 -2.79 10.13 0.75
N PHE A 121 -1.92 9.49 1.54
CA PHE A 121 -0.57 9.13 1.14
C PHE A 121 -0.25 7.73 1.66
N GLU A 122 0.41 6.93 0.85
CA GLU A 122 1.12 5.73 1.29
C GLU A 122 2.47 5.64 0.62
N TYR A 123 3.38 4.97 1.31
CA TYR A 123 4.74 4.83 0.88
C TYR A 123 5.26 3.46 1.31
N SER A 124 5.92 2.77 0.40
CA SER A 124 6.71 1.58 0.65
C SER A 124 8.10 1.80 0.06
N ASP A 125 9.12 1.65 0.90
CA ASP A 125 10.53 1.74 0.49
C ASP A 125 11.38 0.83 1.35
N ASN A 126 12.15 -0.05 0.70
CA ASN A 126 13.02 -1.01 1.36
C ASN A 126 12.29 -1.84 2.43
N GLY A 127 11.02 -2.19 2.18
CA GLY A 127 10.16 -2.95 3.08
C GLY A 127 9.54 -2.16 4.23
N VAL A 128 9.83 -0.86 4.38
CA VAL A 128 9.17 0.01 5.35
C VAL A 128 7.90 0.59 4.72
N LYS A 129 6.73 0.25 5.30
CA LYS A 129 5.43 0.75 4.83
C LYS A 129 4.86 1.78 5.80
N LYS A 130 4.42 2.92 5.26
CA LYS A 130 3.72 3.96 6.02
C LYS A 130 2.53 4.51 5.23
N PHE A 131 1.55 5.04 5.96
CA PHE A 131 0.41 5.71 5.36
C PHE A 131 0.00 6.91 6.20
N TRP A 132 -0.58 7.91 5.55
CA TRP A 132 -1.12 9.10 6.19
C TRP A 132 -2.45 9.51 5.58
N VAL A 133 -3.39 9.86 6.46
CA VAL A 133 -4.59 10.62 6.09
C VAL A 133 -4.41 12.01 6.69
N ILE A 134 -4.35 13.03 5.85
CA ILE A 134 -4.06 14.40 6.27
C ILE A 134 -5.31 15.25 6.04
N ASN A 135 -5.76 15.98 7.04
CA ASN A 135 -6.80 16.99 6.83
C ASN A 135 -6.24 18.11 5.93
N SER A 136 -6.97 18.48 4.87
CA SER A 136 -6.48 19.43 3.85
C SER A 136 -6.38 20.89 4.32
N ASN A 137 -6.83 21.24 5.52
CA ASN A 137 -6.70 22.59 6.10
C ASN A 137 -5.39 22.80 6.89
N LYS A 138 -4.39 21.93 6.68
CA LYS A 138 -3.12 21.89 7.42
C LYS A 138 -1.93 21.82 6.49
#